data_AF-U4TXU0-F1
#
_entry.id   AF-U4TXU0-F1
#
_cell.length_a   1.000
_cell.length_b   1.000
_cell.length_c   1.000
_cell.angle_alpha   90.00
_cell.angle_beta   90.00
_cell.angle_gamma   90.00
#
_symmetry.space_group_name_H-M   'P 1'
#
loop_
_entity.id
_entity.type
_entity.pdbx_description
1 polymer ?
#
loop_
_entity_poly.entity_id
_entity_poly.type
_entity_poly.pdbx_seq_one_letter_code
_entity_poly.pdbx_strand_id
1 'polypeptide(L)' 'MAKHNVPIITFTTNGEAPIIQQTDTLFLGYQSGTTYFSEYEVHSRLPLQIMTRILLDAYVVRHPDAGEADNTK' A
#
# COMPACT_ATOMS: atom_id res chain seq x y z
N MET A 1 10.36 -16.07 -4.36
CA MET A 1 11.57 -15.37 -3.87
C MET A 1 12.08 -14.46 -4.97
N ALA A 2 12.03 -13.14 -4.77
CA ALA A 2 12.58 -12.17 -5.72
C ALA A 2 14.06 -12.49 -6.00
N LYS A 3 14.49 -12.33 -7.25
CA LYS A 3 15.84 -12.67 -7.74
C LYS A 3 17.00 -12.07 -6.93
N HIS A 4 16.73 -11.03 -6.12
CA HIS A 4 17.71 -10.30 -5.33
C HIS A 4 17.51 -10.39 -3.81
N ASN A 5 16.64 -11.29 -3.32
CA ASN A 5 16.34 -11.46 -1.89
C ASN A 5 15.90 -10.16 -1.19
N VAL A 6 15.25 -9.27 -1.94
CA VAL A 6 14.66 -8.02 -1.43
C VAL A 6 13.20 -8.32 -1.07
N PRO A 7 12.77 -8.05 0.17
CA PRO A 7 11.36 -8.20 0.57
C PRO A 7 10.43 -7.34 -0.29
N ILE A 8 9.38 -7.94 -0.83
CA ILE A 8 8.36 -7.28 -1.65
C ILE A 8 7.06 -7.18 -0.87
N ILE A 9 6.64 -5.95 -0.59
CA ILE A 9 5.32 -5.62 -0.03
C ILE A 9 4.44 -5.12 -1.17
N THR A 10 3.24 -5.65 -1.31
CA THR A 10 2.31 -5.29 -2.39
C THR A 10 0.98 -4.80 -1.83
N PHE A 11 0.51 -3.66 -2.35
CA PHE A 11 -0.82 -3.11 -2.10
C PHE A 11 -1.63 -3.19 -3.40
N THR A 12 -2.78 -3.87 -3.38
CA THR A 12 -3.62 -4.04 -4.57
C THR A 12 -5.07 -4.28 -4.18
N THR A 13 -6.02 -4.00 -5.08
CA THR A 13 -7.40 -4.48 -4.95
C THR A 13 -7.69 -5.70 -5.83
N ASN A 14 -6.71 -6.13 -6.63
CA ASN A 14 -6.77 -7.33 -7.44
C ASN A 14 -5.96 -8.46 -6.77
N GLY A 15 -6.67 -9.38 -6.12
CA GLY A 15 -6.11 -10.56 -5.44
C GLY A 15 -5.67 -11.69 -6.36
N GLU A 16 -5.92 -11.58 -7.67
CA GLU A 16 -5.57 -12.59 -8.68
C GLU A 16 -4.48 -12.07 -9.63
N ALA A 17 -3.87 -10.92 -9.34
CA ALA A 17 -2.83 -10.34 -10.17
C ALA A 17 -1.57 -11.22 -10.18
N PRO A 18 -0.91 -11.44 -11.34
CA PRO A 18 0.30 -12.27 -11.42
C PRO A 18 1.44 -11.85 -10.48
N ILE A 19 1.51 -10.55 -10.14
CA ILE A 19 2.53 -9.99 -9.24
C ILE A 19 2.51 -10.63 -7.83
N ILE A 20 1.36 -11.16 -7.40
CA ILE A 20 1.18 -11.77 -6.07
C ILE A 20 2.09 -12.98 -5.88
N GLN A 21 2.44 -13.68 -6.96
CA GLN A 21 3.38 -14.81 -6.92
C GLN A 21 4.81 -14.40 -6.49
N GLN A 22 5.13 -13.11 -6.59
CA GLN A 22 6.42 -12.54 -6.25
C GLN A 22 6.38 -11.76 -4.92
N THR A 23 5.20 -11.60 -4.32
CA THR A 23 4.98 -10.81 -3.11
C THR A 23 5.31 -11.61 -1.85
N ASP A 24 6.07 -11.02 -0.93
CA ASP A 24 6.32 -11.59 0.40
C ASP A 24 5.23 -11.18 1.40
N THR A 25 4.64 -9.99 1.24
CA THR A 25 3.53 -9.52 2.08
C THR A 25 2.48 -8.80 1.24
N LEU A 26 1.24 -9.31 1.27
CA LEU A 26 0.12 -8.78 0.50
C LEU A 26 -0.84 -7.99 1.39
N PHE A 27 -1.08 -6.73 1.03
CA PHE A 27 -2.17 -5.89 1.53
C PHE A 27 -3.26 -5.79 0.46
N LEU A 28 -4.31 -6.60 0.62
CA LEU A 28 -5.43 -6.66 -0.31
C LEU A 28 -6.54 -5.70 0.12
N GLY A 29 -6.75 -4.64 -0.66
CA GLY A 29 -7.82 -3.67 -0.46
C GLY A 29 -9.14 -4.13 -1.07
N TYR A 30 -10.24 -3.60 -0.57
CA TYR A 30 -11.57 -3.86 -1.11
C TYR A 30 -11.91 -2.88 -2.24
N GLN A 31 -12.42 -3.40 -3.35
CA GLN A 31 -12.98 -2.58 -4.43
C GLN A 31 -14.50 -2.76 -4.44
N SER A 32 -15.24 -1.68 -4.19
CA SER A 32 -16.71 -1.72 -4.23
C SER A 32 -17.21 -1.95 -5.65
N GLY A 33 -18.25 -2.78 -5.79
CA GLY A 33 -18.91 -3.09 -7.06
C GLY A 33 -20.12 -2.22 -7.39
N THR A 34 -20.56 -1.33 -6.51
CA THR A 34 -21.73 -0.47 -6.72
C THR A 34 -21.31 0.95 -7.01
N THR A 35 -21.76 1.51 -8.13
CA THR A 35 -21.28 2.82 -8.60
C THR A 35 -22.41 3.81 -8.82
N TYR A 36 -22.24 5.04 -8.33
CA TYR A 36 -23.14 6.16 -8.62
C TYR A 36 -22.64 6.97 -9.84
N PHE A 37 -21.33 6.97 -10.12
CA PHE A 37 -20.69 7.63 -11.29
C PHE A 37 -19.48 6.80 -11.81
N SER A 38 -19.72 5.77 -12.64
CA SER A 38 -18.71 4.72 -12.92
C SER A 38 -17.52 5.11 -13.79
N GLU A 39 -17.63 6.26 -14.46
CA GLU A 39 -16.66 6.68 -15.46
C GLU A 39 -15.52 7.52 -14.85
N TYR A 40 -15.68 7.95 -13.60
CA TYR A 40 -14.78 8.95 -12.98
C TYR A 40 -14.11 8.45 -11.69
N GLU A 41 -14.60 7.35 -11.10
CA GLU A 41 -14.16 6.91 -9.78
C GLU A 41 -13.24 5.69 -9.87
N VAL A 42 -11.97 5.86 -9.51
CA VAL A 42 -11.05 4.74 -9.35
C VAL A 42 -11.20 4.21 -7.93
N HIS A 43 -12.15 3.29 -7.75
CA HIS A 43 -12.57 2.74 -6.45
C HIS A 43 -11.45 2.08 -5.64
N SER A 44 -10.34 1.73 -6.27
CA SER A 44 -9.16 1.19 -5.60
C SER A 44 -8.29 2.26 -4.92
N ARG A 45 -8.38 3.55 -5.32
CA ARG A 45 -7.50 4.61 -4.81
C ARG A 45 -7.65 4.82 -3.31
N LEU A 46 -8.88 5.05 -2.84
CA LEU A 46 -9.13 5.36 -1.43
C LEU A 46 -8.74 4.18 -0.50
N PRO A 47 -9.17 2.93 -0.76
CA PRO A 47 -8.75 1.78 0.04
C PRO A 47 -7.22 1.60 0.07
N LEU A 48 -6.55 1.71 -1.07
CA LEU A 48 -5.09 1.57 -1.14
C LEU A 48 -4.36 2.71 -0.41
N GLN A 49 -4.86 3.94 -0.52
CA GLN A 49 -4.31 5.11 0.17
C GLN A 49 -4.45 4.98 1.69
N ILE A 50 -5.61 4.55 2.19
CA ILE A 50 -5.84 4.34 3.62
C ILE A 50 -4.84 3.30 4.16
N MET A 51 -4.71 2.14 3.50
CA MET A 51 -3.79 1.10 3.95
C MET A 51 -2.32 1.56 3.93
N THR A 52 -1.91 2.25 2.86
CA THR A 52 -0.55 2.79 2.75
C THR A 52 -0.28 3.80 3.86
N ARG A 53 -1.27 4.65 4.17
CA ARG A 53 -1.15 5.64 5.24
C ARG A 53 -1.00 4.99 6.61
N ILE A 54 -1.81 3.98 6.92
CA ILE A 54 -1.70 3.21 8.16
C ILE A 54 -0.32 2.57 8.29
N LEU A 55 0.21 1.98 7.21
CA LEU A 55 1.56 1.40 7.21
C LEU A 55 2.62 2.46 7.57
N LEU A 56 2.56 3.61 6.90
CA LEU A 56 3.52 4.69 7.11
C LEU A 56 3.41 5.29 8.52
N ASP A 57 2.20 5.55 9.00
CA ASP A 57 1.98 6.07 10.36
C ASP A 57 2.50 5.06 11.41
N ALA A 58 2.24 3.77 11.23
CA ALA A 58 2.74 2.72 12.13
C ALA A 58 4.27 2.56 12.07
N TYR A 59 4.90 2.91 10.94
CA TYR A 59 6.35 2.95 10.80
C TYR A 59 6.95 4.13 11.56
N VAL A 60 6.37 5.32 11.40
CA VAL A 60 6.81 6.55 12.08
C VAL A 60 6.65 6.43 13.59
N VAL A 61 5.52 5.93 14.08
CA VAL A 61 5.30 5.73 15.53
C VAL A 61 6.34 4.79 16.15
N ARG A 62 6.84 3.80 15.38
CA ARG A 62 7.89 2.89 15.83
C ARG A 62 9.31 3.46 15.70
N HIS A 63 9.49 4.53 14.93
CA HIS A 63 10.79 5.16 14.68
C HIS A 63 10.65 6.69 14.79
N PRO A 64 10.40 7.24 16.00
CA PRO A 64 10.12 8.66 16.18
C PRO A 64 11.26 9.56 15.65
N ASP A 65 12.51 9.09 15.73
CA ASP A 65 13.71 9.82 15.28
C ASP A 65 13.80 9.97 13.74
N ALA A 66 13.05 9.16 12.97
CA ALA A 66 13.09 9.20 11.51
C ALA A 66 12.46 10.49 10.92
N GLY A 67 11.72 11.25 11.71
CA GLY A 67 11.12 12.53 11.32
C GLY A 67 11.96 13.77 11.64
N GLU A 68 13.07 13.64 12.39
CA GLU A 68 13.86 14.79 12.86
C GLU A 68 15.09 15.12 11.99
N ALA A 69 15.47 14.25 11.05
CA ALA A 69 16.70 14.38 10.27
C ALA A 69 16.72 15.49 9.19
N ASP A 70 15.66 16.30 9.04
CA ASP A 70 15.52 17.29 7.95
C ASP A 70 15.42 18.77 8.41
N ASN A 71 15.53 19.05 9.72
CA ASN A 71 15.39 20.43 10.25
C ASN A 71 16.67 21.00 10.87
N THR A 72 17.83 20.74 10.26
CA THR A 72 19.06 21.47 10.62
C THR A 72 19.78 21.97 9.39
N LYS A 73 19.33 23.12 8.89
CA LYS A 73 20.14 24.11 8.18
C LYS A 73 19.83 25.50 8.68
#